data_AF-B2J382-F1
#
_entry.id   AF-B2J382-F1
#
_cell.length_a   1.000
_cell.length_b   1.000
_cell.length_c   1.000
_cell.angle_alpha   90.00
_cell.angle_beta   90.00
_cell.angle_gamma   90.00
#
_symmetry.space_group_name_H-M   'P 1'
#
loop_
_entity.id
_entity.type
_entity.pdbx_description
1 polymer ?
#
loop_
_entity_poly.entity_id
_entity_poly.type
_entity_poly.pdbx_seq_one_letter_code
_entity_poly.pdbx_strand_id
1 'polypeptide(L)'
;MKKPNFQAWLQQKVSDEPEVILAGKLEYLRLYLTDAMREIRNKAGLTQAQLAQKLGVKQAAVSKLESALKEHELESVLHYLHALGANLLIAVKQGDDLYQASDNEGVLLVDVPDVVVQKALAANMSVREYVRVAVEKFSSEDNGLKTALVKLLESNDSVAVKVRARLGSRTIQEVAVELEKCLSLSEEEDRIFAVKNVLADSMAVAEINRGTSDEFDEIELLDLAEELLEKLAAIWK
;
A
#
# COMPACT_ATOMS: atom_id res chain seq x y z
N MET A 1 -6.37 5.78 33.48
CA MET A 1 -7.44 4.76 33.43
C MET A 1 -7.21 3.91 32.19
N LYS A 2 -7.28 2.58 32.25
CA LYS A 2 -7.34 1.75 31.03
C LYS A 2 -8.60 2.19 30.28
N LYS A 3 -8.46 2.68 29.04
CA LYS A 3 -9.64 3.01 28.21
C LYS A 3 -10.43 1.70 28.06
N PRO A 4 -11.71 1.65 28.45
CA PRO A 4 -12.52 0.45 28.24
C PRO A 4 -12.45 0.08 26.76
N ASN A 5 -12.14 -1.19 26.47
CA ASN A 5 -12.01 -1.71 25.11
C ASN A 5 -13.41 -1.86 24.49
N PHE A 6 -14.02 -0.73 24.16
CA PHE A 6 -15.35 -0.67 23.57
C PHE A 6 -15.41 -1.33 22.18
N GLN A 7 -14.27 -1.45 21.48
CA GLN A 7 -14.14 -2.28 20.28
C GLN A 7 -14.53 -3.73 20.59
N ALA A 8 -14.02 -4.30 21.68
CA ALA A 8 -14.42 -5.64 22.13
C ALA A 8 -15.90 -5.71 22.56
N TRP A 9 -16.48 -4.63 23.07
CA TRP A 9 -17.92 -4.55 23.38
C TRP A 9 -18.80 -4.47 22.12
N LEU A 10 -18.39 -3.70 21.10
CA LEU A 10 -19.08 -3.68 19.80
C LEU A 10 -19.00 -5.03 19.08
N GLN A 11 -17.92 -5.78 19.29
CA GLN A 11 -17.76 -7.15 18.79
C GLN A 11 -18.55 -8.17 19.60
N GLN A 12 -18.97 -7.86 20.83
CA GLN A 12 -19.92 -8.68 21.56
C GLN A 12 -21.30 -8.55 20.94
N LYS A 13 -21.96 -9.69 20.76
CA LYS A 13 -23.34 -9.74 20.28
C LYS A 13 -24.28 -9.30 21.39
N VAL A 14 -24.41 -7.98 21.60
CA VAL A 14 -25.24 -7.39 22.66
C VAL A 14 -26.74 -7.49 22.32
N SER A 15 -27.09 -7.32 21.05
CA SER A 15 -28.46 -7.48 20.52
C SER A 15 -28.41 -7.63 18.99
N ASP A 16 -29.43 -8.28 18.41
CA ASP A 16 -29.67 -8.36 16.96
C ASP A 16 -30.57 -7.23 16.44
N GLU A 17 -31.12 -6.39 17.33
CA GLU A 17 -32.01 -5.30 16.96
C GLU A 17 -31.25 -4.15 16.28
N PRO A 18 -31.64 -3.74 15.05
CA PRO A 18 -30.92 -2.70 14.30
C PRO A 18 -30.81 -1.36 15.04
N GLU A 19 -31.84 -0.97 15.77
CA GLU A 19 -31.87 0.28 16.53
C GLU A 19 -30.88 0.29 17.70
N VAL A 20 -30.75 -0.84 18.40
CA VAL A 20 -29.80 -1.02 19.51
C VAL A 20 -28.37 -0.97 19.00
N ILE A 21 -28.09 -1.62 17.86
CA ILE A 21 -26.78 -1.60 17.21
C ILE A 21 -26.42 -0.16 16.78
N LEU A 22 -27.36 0.56 16.18
CA LEU A 22 -27.15 1.95 15.74
C LEU A 22 -26.86 2.87 16.93
N ALA A 23 -27.68 2.79 17.99
CA ALA A 23 -27.48 3.58 19.20
C ALA A 23 -26.10 3.32 19.83
N GLY A 24 -25.68 2.06 19.90
CA GLY A 24 -24.35 1.68 20.39
C GLY A 24 -23.21 2.28 19.55
N LYS A 25 -23.31 2.23 18.22
CA LYS A 25 -22.32 2.83 17.30
C LYS A 25 -22.24 4.35 17.45
N LEU A 26 -23.39 5.02 17.58
CA LEU A 26 -23.46 6.47 17.79
C LEU A 26 -22.81 6.90 19.11
N GLU A 27 -23.12 6.19 20.20
CA GLU A 27 -22.54 6.49 21.51
C GLU A 27 -21.03 6.25 21.53
N TYR A 28 -20.58 5.16 20.91
CA TYR A 28 -19.16 4.88 20.72
C TYR A 28 -18.44 6.03 20.00
N LEU A 29 -18.98 6.46 18.85
CA LEU A 29 -18.40 7.56 18.07
C LEU A 29 -18.32 8.85 18.88
N ARG A 30 -19.40 9.22 19.58
CA ARG A 30 -19.46 10.43 20.42
C ARG A 30 -18.41 10.40 21.52
N LEU A 31 -18.30 9.28 22.25
CA LEU A 31 -17.37 9.13 23.35
C LEU A 31 -15.91 9.27 22.88
N TYR A 32 -15.54 8.55 21.83
CA TYR A 32 -14.16 8.52 21.33
C TYR A 32 -13.76 9.83 20.64
N LEU A 33 -14.66 10.42 19.86
CA LEU A 33 -14.42 11.72 19.22
C LEU A 33 -14.21 12.81 20.27
N THR A 34 -15.06 12.84 21.31
CA THR A 34 -14.93 13.77 22.43
C THR A 34 -13.60 13.60 23.16
N ASP A 35 -13.20 12.37 23.45
CA ASP A 35 -11.93 12.08 24.12
C ASP A 35 -10.72 12.54 23.29
N ALA A 36 -10.74 12.25 21.98
CA ALA A 36 -9.71 12.71 21.05
C ALA A 36 -9.64 14.24 20.97
N MET A 37 -10.77 14.93 20.87
CA MET A 37 -10.84 16.40 20.87
C MET A 37 -10.24 17.01 22.13
N ARG A 38 -10.50 16.41 23.30
CA ARG A 38 -9.93 16.84 24.60
C ARG A 38 -8.43 16.60 24.64
N GLU A 39 -7.97 15.44 24.20
CA GLU A 39 -6.54 15.12 24.12
C GLU A 39 -5.79 16.10 23.21
N ILE A 40 -6.33 16.39 22.02
CA ILE A 40 -5.71 17.33 21.06
C ILE A 40 -5.63 18.74 21.66
N ARG A 41 -6.71 19.23 22.29
CA ARG A 41 -6.70 20.53 22.99
C ARG A 41 -5.67 20.56 24.12
N ASN A 42 -5.60 19.49 24.92
CA ASN A 42 -4.63 19.40 26.01
C ASN A 42 -3.18 19.40 25.48
N LYS A 43 -2.90 18.68 24.38
CA LYS A 43 -1.59 18.70 23.70
C LYS A 43 -1.24 20.08 23.16
N ALA A 44 -2.23 20.85 22.73
CA ALA A 44 -2.06 22.25 22.34
C ALA A 44 -1.89 23.21 23.55
N GLY A 45 -2.01 22.73 24.78
CA GLY A 45 -1.85 23.53 26.00
C GLY A 45 -2.97 24.54 26.26
N LEU A 46 -4.13 24.37 25.63
CA LEU A 46 -5.24 25.31 25.72
C LEU A 46 -6.29 24.86 26.74
N THR A 47 -6.83 25.79 27.50
CA THR A 47 -8.07 25.60 28.27
C THR A 47 -9.29 25.68 27.34
N GLN A 48 -10.46 25.22 27.83
CA GLN A 48 -11.72 25.38 27.09
C GLN A 48 -12.04 26.85 26.80
N ALA A 49 -11.75 27.76 27.74
CA ALA A 49 -12.01 29.19 27.56
C ALA A 49 -11.11 29.81 26.48
N GLN A 50 -9.83 29.44 26.46
CA GLN A 50 -8.89 29.91 25.44
C GLN A 50 -9.24 29.38 24.05
N LEU A 51 -9.63 28.10 23.94
CA LEU A 51 -10.09 27.56 22.67
C LEU A 51 -11.40 28.24 22.22
N ALA A 52 -12.32 28.49 23.15
CA ALA A 52 -13.56 29.21 22.83
C ALA A 52 -13.28 30.62 22.29
N GLN A 53 -12.33 31.34 22.91
CA GLN A 53 -11.86 32.63 22.42
C GLN A 53 -11.29 32.53 21.01
N LYS A 54 -10.45 31.51 20.73
CA LYS A 54 -9.88 31.27 19.41
C LYS A 54 -10.94 30.96 18.34
N LEU A 55 -12.01 30.27 18.74
CA LEU A 55 -13.16 29.94 17.89
C LEU A 55 -14.18 31.08 17.78
N GLY A 56 -14.04 32.17 18.53
CA GLY A 56 -15.03 33.26 18.57
C GLY A 56 -16.37 32.86 19.20
N VAL A 57 -16.40 31.84 20.07
CA VAL A 57 -17.61 31.33 20.71
C VAL A 57 -17.53 31.44 22.24
N LYS A 58 -18.65 31.18 22.93
CA LYS A 58 -18.69 31.13 24.39
C LYS A 58 -18.07 29.82 24.90
N GLN A 59 -17.42 29.84 26.07
CA GLN A 59 -16.84 28.64 26.69
C GLN A 59 -17.85 27.50 26.89
N ALA A 60 -19.13 27.81 27.13
CA ALA A 60 -20.21 26.84 27.18
C ALA A 60 -20.39 26.04 25.87
N ALA A 61 -20.11 26.63 24.70
CA ALA A 61 -20.17 25.92 23.42
C ALA A 61 -19.07 24.86 23.32
N VAL A 62 -17.84 25.21 23.73
CA VAL A 62 -16.72 24.25 23.80
C VAL A 62 -17.00 23.16 24.82
N SER A 63 -17.55 23.50 25.98
CA SER A 63 -17.95 22.49 26.98
C SER A 63 -19.04 21.55 26.46
N LYS A 64 -19.96 22.03 25.62
CA LYS A 64 -20.97 21.19 24.97
C LYS A 64 -20.33 20.25 23.96
N LEU A 65 -19.38 20.73 23.15
CA LEU A 65 -18.64 19.92 22.18
C LEU A 65 -17.73 18.87 22.82
N GLU A 66 -17.17 19.14 23.99
CA GLU A 66 -16.35 18.18 24.74
C GLU A 66 -17.17 17.26 25.67
N SER A 67 -18.48 17.12 25.45
CA SER A 67 -19.37 16.31 26.26
C SER A 67 -20.06 15.23 25.42
N ALA A 68 -19.69 13.97 25.62
CA ALA A 68 -20.28 12.82 24.92
C ALA A 68 -21.80 12.68 25.14
N LEU A 69 -22.36 13.29 26.20
CA LEU A 69 -23.79 13.30 26.51
C LEU A 69 -24.61 14.27 25.65
N LYS A 70 -23.95 15.03 24.77
CA LYS A 70 -24.59 16.04 23.94
C LYS A 70 -24.36 15.71 22.46
N GLU A 71 -25.32 16.11 21.64
CA GLU A 71 -25.17 16.00 20.20
C GLU A 71 -24.25 17.10 19.67
N HIS A 72 -23.49 16.76 18.63
CA HIS A 72 -22.53 17.63 17.99
C HIS A 72 -22.84 17.68 16.49
N GLU A 73 -22.92 18.88 15.95
CA GLU A 73 -22.90 19.07 14.50
C GLU A 73 -21.48 18.79 13.99
N LEU A 74 -21.39 18.09 12.85
CA LEU A 74 -20.11 17.69 12.29
C LEU A 74 -19.26 18.92 11.95
N GLU A 75 -19.87 19.97 11.41
CA GLU A 75 -19.25 21.25 11.08
C GLU A 75 -18.60 21.89 12.31
N SER A 76 -19.27 21.84 13.46
CA SER A 76 -18.72 22.36 14.72
C SER A 76 -17.49 21.56 15.18
N VAL A 77 -17.49 20.25 14.99
CA VAL A 77 -16.32 19.40 15.26
C VAL A 77 -15.17 19.74 14.31
N LEU A 78 -15.46 19.91 13.02
CA LEU A 78 -14.45 20.27 12.02
C LEU A 78 -13.81 21.63 12.33
N HIS A 79 -14.61 22.65 12.67
CA HIS A 79 -14.09 23.95 13.08
C HIS A 79 -13.23 23.87 14.34
N TYR A 80 -13.65 23.08 15.33
CA TYR A 80 -12.89 22.83 16.54
C TYR A 80 -11.51 22.24 16.22
N LEU A 81 -11.46 21.18 15.40
CA LEU A 81 -10.22 20.48 15.06
C LEU A 81 -9.31 21.35 14.19
N HIS A 82 -9.88 22.03 13.19
CA HIS A 82 -9.16 22.97 12.33
C HIS A 82 -8.50 24.11 13.15
N ALA A 83 -9.19 24.66 14.16
CA ALA A 83 -8.61 25.66 15.05
C ALA A 83 -7.41 25.15 15.86
N LEU A 84 -7.25 23.82 15.98
CA LEU A 84 -6.11 23.17 16.62
C LEU A 84 -5.08 22.62 15.62
N GLY A 85 -5.27 22.86 14.31
CA GLY A 85 -4.40 22.30 13.27
C GLY A 85 -4.56 20.79 13.10
N ALA A 86 -5.72 20.24 13.43
CA ALA A 86 -6.05 18.83 13.29
C ALA A 86 -7.11 18.62 12.20
N ASN A 87 -6.96 17.53 11.45
CA ASN A 87 -7.92 17.11 10.42
C ASN A 87 -8.72 15.89 10.93
N LEU A 88 -10.02 15.86 10.60
CA LEU A 88 -10.88 14.72 10.87
C LEU A 88 -10.93 13.80 9.65
N LEU A 89 -10.33 12.62 9.76
CA LEU A 89 -10.37 11.61 8.70
C LEU A 89 -11.57 10.67 8.92
N ILE A 90 -12.45 10.59 7.92
CA ILE A 90 -13.66 9.76 7.92
C ILE A 90 -13.72 8.96 6.62
N ALA A 91 -14.13 7.69 6.75
CA ALA A 91 -14.45 6.81 5.63
C ALA A 91 -15.77 6.06 5.90
N VAL A 92 -16.40 5.61 4.83
CA VAL A 92 -17.60 4.77 4.83
C VAL A 92 -17.23 3.40 4.28
N LYS A 93 -17.61 2.33 4.98
CA LYS A 93 -17.38 0.95 4.55
C LYS A 93 -18.69 0.30 4.14
N GLN A 94 -18.72 -0.32 2.96
CA GLN A 94 -19.85 -1.12 2.48
C GLN A 94 -19.32 -2.44 1.91
N GLY A 95 -19.52 -3.54 2.63
CA GLY A 95 -18.88 -4.81 2.28
C GLY A 95 -17.35 -4.66 2.33
N ASP A 96 -16.69 -4.92 1.20
CA ASP A 96 -15.24 -4.78 1.04
C ASP A 96 -14.83 -3.38 0.50
N ASP A 97 -15.79 -2.56 0.06
CA ASP A 97 -15.51 -1.23 -0.45
C ASP A 97 -15.30 -0.22 0.68
N LEU A 98 -14.29 0.65 0.52
CA LEU A 98 -13.99 1.74 1.43
C LEU A 98 -14.00 3.08 0.68
N TYR A 99 -14.92 3.96 1.07
CA TYR A 99 -15.11 5.29 0.50
C TYR A 99 -14.56 6.34 1.47
N GLN A 100 -13.42 6.95 1.15
CA GLN A 100 -12.87 8.04 1.95
C GLN A 100 -13.69 9.33 1.69
N ALA A 101 -14.32 9.86 2.74
CA ALA A 101 -15.20 11.03 2.65
C ALA A 101 -14.52 12.35 3.10
N SER A 102 -13.31 12.25 3.63
CA SER A 102 -12.51 13.38 4.12
C SER A 102 -11.39 13.72 3.13
N ASP A 103 -11.02 15.01 3.06
CA ASP A 103 -9.78 15.40 2.39
C ASP A 103 -8.61 14.73 3.10
N ASN A 104 -7.69 14.24 2.28
CA ASN A 104 -6.70 13.29 2.69
C ASN A 104 -5.28 13.85 2.66
N GLU A 105 -5.06 15.04 2.08
CA GLU A 105 -3.73 15.65 1.90
C GLU A 105 -2.67 14.62 1.39
N GLY A 106 -3.08 13.65 0.58
CA GLY A 106 -2.23 12.55 0.10
C GLY A 106 -2.11 11.32 1.02
N VAL A 107 -2.94 11.20 2.06
CA VAL A 107 -2.95 10.09 3.03
C VAL A 107 -4.21 9.22 2.88
N LEU A 108 -4.07 8.04 2.30
CA LEU A 108 -5.18 7.09 2.21
C LEU A 108 -5.53 6.53 3.61
N LEU A 109 -6.81 6.58 3.99
CA LEU A 109 -7.31 5.79 5.10
C LEU A 109 -7.36 4.32 4.68
N VAL A 110 -6.64 3.46 5.38
CA VAL A 110 -6.62 2.02 5.10
C VAL A 110 -7.24 1.29 6.29
N ASP A 111 -8.21 0.41 6.01
CA ASP A 111 -8.73 -0.52 7.01
C ASP A 111 -7.65 -1.57 7.29
N VAL A 112 -6.95 -1.42 8.41
CA VAL A 112 -5.85 -2.30 8.80
C VAL A 112 -6.39 -3.36 9.76
N PRO A 113 -6.36 -4.66 9.40
CA PRO A 113 -6.89 -5.72 10.24
C PRO A 113 -6.20 -5.79 11.62
N ASP A 114 -6.94 -6.23 12.65
CA ASP A 114 -6.45 -6.33 14.03
C ASP A 114 -5.15 -7.16 14.16
N VAL A 115 -4.98 -8.17 13.31
CA VAL A 115 -3.76 -9.00 13.29
C VAL A 115 -2.50 -8.16 13.02
N VAL A 116 -2.60 -7.12 12.20
CA VAL A 116 -1.49 -6.21 11.91
C VAL A 116 -1.16 -5.36 13.14
N VAL A 117 -2.19 -4.91 13.87
CA VAL A 117 -2.00 -4.16 15.13
C VAL A 117 -1.27 -5.03 16.16
N GLN A 118 -1.65 -6.30 16.30
CA GLN A 118 -0.97 -7.22 17.22
C GLN A 118 0.50 -7.46 16.83
N LYS A 119 0.79 -7.61 15.54
CA LYS A 119 2.16 -7.76 15.04
C LYS A 119 3.00 -6.49 15.27
N ALA A 120 2.42 -5.30 15.05
CA ALA A 120 3.10 -4.03 15.32
C ALA A 120 3.44 -3.88 16.81
N LEU A 121 2.51 -4.23 17.70
CA LEU A 121 2.74 -4.23 19.15
C LEU A 121 3.84 -5.22 19.55
N ALA A 122 3.82 -6.43 19.00
CA ALA A 122 4.87 -7.43 19.26
C ALA A 122 6.26 -6.97 18.79
N ALA A 123 6.31 -6.18 17.72
CA ALA A 123 7.52 -5.55 17.21
C ALA A 123 7.91 -4.24 17.94
N ASN A 124 7.12 -3.80 18.93
CA ASN A 124 7.27 -2.51 19.61
C ASN A 124 7.31 -1.31 18.65
N MET A 125 6.52 -1.37 17.58
CA MET A 125 6.41 -0.34 16.55
C MET A 125 5.01 0.27 16.53
N SER A 126 4.88 1.49 15.98
CA SER A 126 3.56 1.99 15.58
C SER A 126 3.02 1.17 14.41
N VAL A 127 1.70 1.06 14.27
CA VAL A 127 1.08 0.33 13.15
C VAL A 127 1.53 0.90 11.80
N ARG A 128 1.63 2.24 11.70
CA ARG A 128 2.11 2.92 10.49
C ARG A 128 3.54 2.51 10.14
N GLU A 129 4.42 2.51 11.14
CA GLU A 129 5.82 2.13 10.97
C GLU A 129 5.96 0.66 10.57
N TYR A 130 5.22 -0.22 11.24
CA TYR A 130 5.21 -1.64 10.93
C TYR A 130 4.77 -1.91 9.49
N VAL A 131 3.68 -1.27 9.03
CA VAL A 131 3.21 -1.41 7.64
C VAL A 131 4.24 -0.85 6.67
N ARG A 132 4.86 0.30 6.95
CA ARG A 132 5.91 0.87 6.09
C ARG A 132 7.07 -0.11 5.91
N VAL A 133 7.62 -0.63 7.02
CA VAL A 133 8.73 -1.60 6.99
C VAL A 133 8.33 -2.88 6.28
N ALA A 134 7.11 -3.38 6.51
CA ALA A 134 6.61 -4.56 5.82
C ALA A 134 6.51 -4.35 4.31
N VAL A 135 5.98 -3.20 3.86
CA VAL A 135 5.89 -2.84 2.44
C VAL A 135 7.28 -2.66 1.84
N GLU A 136 8.19 -1.94 2.51
CA GLU A 136 9.58 -1.79 2.07
C GLU A 136 10.27 -3.15 1.90
N LYS A 137 10.04 -4.08 2.82
CA LYS A 137 10.55 -5.46 2.71
C LYS A 137 9.97 -6.17 1.48
N PHE A 138 8.67 -6.10 1.27
CA PHE A 138 8.02 -6.66 0.07
C PHE A 138 8.55 -6.03 -1.23
N SER A 139 8.69 -4.70 -1.28
CA SER A 139 9.28 -4.01 -2.43
C SER A 139 10.76 -4.34 -2.62
N SER A 140 11.49 -4.69 -1.56
CA SER A 140 12.87 -5.17 -1.65
C SER A 140 12.98 -6.63 -2.11
N GLU A 141 11.95 -7.46 -1.86
CA GLU A 141 11.86 -8.83 -2.38
C GLU A 141 11.56 -8.83 -3.89
N ASP A 142 10.81 -7.83 -4.39
CA ASP A 142 10.64 -7.57 -5.83
C ASP A 142 11.99 -7.22 -6.49
N ASN A 143 12.83 -6.41 -5.83
CA ASN A 143 14.23 -6.22 -6.22
C ASN A 143 15.09 -7.50 -6.11
N GLY A 144 14.63 -8.55 -5.44
CA GLY A 144 15.31 -9.84 -5.36
C GLY A 144 15.34 -10.57 -6.70
N LEU A 145 14.23 -10.55 -7.45
CA LEU A 145 14.13 -11.10 -8.80
C LEU A 145 15.07 -10.36 -9.75
N LYS A 146 14.98 -9.03 -9.78
CA LYS A 146 15.88 -8.18 -10.56
C LYS A 146 17.36 -8.37 -10.20
N THR A 147 17.69 -8.46 -8.91
CA THR A 147 19.09 -8.68 -8.46
C THR A 147 19.60 -10.05 -8.86
N ALA A 148 18.76 -11.09 -8.75
CA ALA A 148 19.10 -12.45 -9.19
C ALA A 148 19.27 -12.52 -10.71
N LEU A 149 18.40 -11.85 -11.48
CA LEU A 149 18.48 -11.72 -12.94
C LEU A 149 19.78 -11.04 -13.36
N VAL A 150 20.12 -9.90 -12.77
CA VAL A 150 21.39 -9.19 -13.05
C VAL A 150 22.58 -10.09 -12.74
N LYS A 151 22.58 -10.77 -11.59
CA LYS A 151 23.67 -11.68 -11.20
C LYS A 151 23.81 -12.87 -12.15
N LEU A 152 22.70 -13.41 -12.67
CA LEU A 152 22.73 -14.48 -13.67
C LEU A 152 23.29 -13.97 -15.00
N LEU A 153 22.82 -12.82 -15.47
CA LEU A 153 23.27 -12.23 -16.74
C LEU A 153 24.75 -11.81 -16.70
N GLU A 154 25.26 -11.40 -15.53
CA GLU A 154 26.68 -11.12 -15.30
C GLU A 154 27.54 -12.39 -15.17
N SER A 155 26.94 -13.56 -14.96
CA SER A 155 27.68 -14.81 -14.78
C SER A 155 28.31 -15.31 -16.08
N ASN A 156 29.32 -16.18 -15.95
CA ASN A 156 29.96 -16.86 -17.09
C ASN A 156 29.18 -18.10 -17.56
N ASP A 157 27.89 -18.20 -17.21
CA ASP A 157 27.03 -19.25 -17.70
C ASP A 157 26.87 -19.17 -19.22
N SER A 158 26.82 -20.33 -19.90
CA SER A 158 26.74 -20.37 -21.37
C SER A 158 25.51 -19.65 -21.91
N VAL A 159 24.37 -19.71 -21.20
CA VAL A 159 23.13 -19.02 -21.59
C VAL A 159 23.28 -17.52 -21.36
N ALA A 160 23.86 -17.10 -20.23
CA ALA A 160 24.13 -15.68 -19.96
C ALA A 160 25.10 -15.06 -20.97
N VAL A 161 26.11 -15.81 -21.43
CA VAL A 161 27.05 -15.37 -22.48
C VAL A 161 26.34 -15.23 -23.83
N LYS A 162 25.49 -16.18 -24.21
CA LYS A 162 24.67 -16.11 -25.44
C LYS A 162 23.72 -14.91 -25.41
N VAL A 163 23.03 -14.69 -24.28
CA VAL A 163 22.14 -13.54 -24.09
C VAL A 163 22.94 -12.24 -24.21
N ARG A 164 24.07 -12.10 -23.49
CA ARG A 164 24.94 -10.90 -23.54
C ARG A 164 25.46 -10.61 -24.95
N ALA A 165 25.82 -11.63 -25.72
CA ALA A 165 26.27 -11.47 -27.10
C ALA A 165 25.19 -10.85 -28.01
N ARG A 166 23.91 -11.04 -27.68
CA ARG A 166 22.75 -10.52 -28.44
C ARG A 166 22.20 -9.19 -27.89
N LEU A 167 22.72 -8.66 -26.78
CA LEU A 167 22.19 -7.43 -26.16
C LEU A 167 22.52 -6.15 -26.93
N GLY A 168 23.48 -6.17 -27.86
CA GLY A 168 23.85 -5.01 -28.67
C GLY A 168 24.19 -3.79 -27.80
N SER A 169 23.39 -2.73 -27.89
CA SER A 169 23.53 -1.49 -27.11
C SER A 169 22.76 -1.46 -25.79
N ARG A 170 21.95 -2.49 -25.48
CA ARG A 170 21.15 -2.54 -24.25
C ARG A 170 22.03 -2.89 -23.07
N THR A 171 21.78 -2.24 -21.94
CA THR A 171 22.45 -2.56 -20.68
C THR A 171 21.84 -3.83 -20.06
N ILE A 172 22.65 -4.55 -19.27
CA ILE A 172 22.18 -5.72 -18.51
C ILE A 172 21.01 -5.35 -17.58
N GLN A 173 20.99 -4.11 -17.10
CA GLN A 173 19.98 -3.59 -16.18
C GLN A 173 18.63 -3.37 -16.88
N GLU A 174 18.62 -2.85 -18.11
CA GLU A 174 17.40 -2.69 -18.91
C GLU A 174 16.80 -4.05 -19.28
N VAL A 175 17.64 -5.00 -19.68
CA VAL A 175 17.23 -6.37 -20.02
C VAL A 175 16.66 -7.08 -18.79
N ALA A 176 17.27 -6.93 -17.61
CA ALA A 176 16.75 -7.51 -16.38
C ALA A 176 15.34 -6.98 -16.03
N VAL A 177 15.05 -5.70 -16.27
CA VAL A 177 13.72 -5.12 -16.04
C VAL A 177 12.69 -5.67 -17.03
N GLU A 178 13.05 -5.84 -18.29
CA GLU A 178 12.13 -6.42 -19.28
C GLU A 178 11.89 -7.92 -19.04
N LEU A 179 12.92 -8.67 -18.65
CA LEU A 179 12.77 -10.08 -18.27
C LEU A 179 11.90 -10.24 -17.00
N GLU A 180 12.06 -9.35 -16.02
CA GLU A 180 11.21 -9.31 -14.82
C GLU A 180 9.73 -9.12 -15.16
N LYS A 181 9.42 -8.21 -16.10
CA LYS A 181 8.05 -8.04 -16.62
C LYS A 181 7.55 -9.31 -17.32
N CYS A 182 8.39 -9.97 -18.13
CA CYS A 182 8.00 -11.20 -18.82
C CYS A 182 7.66 -12.32 -17.83
N LEU A 183 8.43 -12.45 -16.74
CA LEU A 183 8.21 -13.47 -15.70
C LEU A 183 6.95 -13.24 -14.87
N SER A 184 6.41 -12.02 -14.86
CA SER A 184 5.15 -11.70 -14.18
C SER A 184 3.90 -12.25 -14.89
N LEU A 185 4.05 -12.76 -16.11
CA LEU A 185 2.96 -13.40 -16.86
C LEU A 185 2.56 -14.73 -16.21
N SER A 186 1.28 -15.11 -16.30
CA SER A 186 0.75 -16.29 -15.60
C SER A 186 1.01 -17.60 -16.35
N GLU A 187 1.05 -17.57 -17.68
CA GLU A 187 1.21 -18.73 -18.55
C GLU A 187 2.68 -18.90 -18.99
N GLU A 188 3.16 -20.14 -19.03
CA GLU A 188 4.56 -20.47 -19.39
C GLU A 188 4.86 -20.21 -20.87
N GLU A 189 3.92 -20.53 -21.76
CA GLU A 189 4.02 -20.27 -23.21
C GLU A 189 4.13 -18.76 -23.49
N ASP A 190 3.37 -17.94 -22.76
CA ASP A 190 3.41 -16.47 -22.88
C ASP A 190 4.75 -15.91 -22.40
N ARG A 191 5.36 -16.50 -21.36
CA ARG A 191 6.69 -16.11 -20.86
C ARG A 191 7.77 -16.37 -21.90
N ILE A 192 7.77 -17.54 -22.52
CA ILE A 192 8.76 -17.92 -23.54
C ILE A 192 8.70 -16.94 -24.72
N PHE A 193 7.49 -16.64 -25.21
CA PHE A 193 7.31 -15.71 -26.32
C PHE A 193 7.67 -14.27 -25.97
N ALA A 194 7.34 -13.83 -24.75
CA ALA A 194 7.72 -12.51 -24.26
C ALA A 194 9.25 -12.37 -24.15
N VAL A 195 9.95 -13.38 -23.62
CA VAL A 195 11.41 -13.41 -23.55
C VAL A 195 12.04 -13.44 -24.95
N LYS A 196 11.49 -14.25 -25.88
CA LYS A 196 11.92 -14.24 -27.29
C LYS A 196 11.87 -12.83 -27.88
N ASN A 197 10.78 -12.12 -27.67
CA ASN A 197 10.60 -10.76 -28.20
C ASN A 197 11.59 -9.78 -27.57
N VAL A 198 11.88 -9.88 -26.27
CA VAL A 198 12.91 -9.06 -25.61
C VAL A 198 14.30 -9.30 -26.21
N LEU A 199 14.62 -10.55 -26.58
CA LEU A 199 15.87 -10.92 -27.23
C LEU A 199 15.93 -10.51 -28.70
N ALA A 200 14.79 -10.52 -29.41
CA ALA A 200 14.68 -10.11 -30.82
C ALA A 200 14.73 -8.59 -31.01
N ASP A 201 14.19 -7.82 -30.05
CA ASP A 201 14.08 -6.36 -30.10
C ASP A 201 15.44 -5.63 -29.96
N SER A 202 16.56 -6.36 -29.83
CA SER A 202 17.91 -5.81 -29.98
C SER A 202 18.34 -5.63 -31.44
N MET A 203 17.63 -6.25 -32.40
CA MET A 203 17.94 -6.19 -33.83
C MET A 203 17.34 -4.98 -34.56
N ALA A 204 16.47 -4.19 -33.91
CA ALA A 204 15.74 -3.09 -34.55
C ALA A 204 16.60 -1.89 -34.99
N VAL A 205 17.92 -1.88 -34.75
CA VAL A 205 18.82 -0.78 -35.16
C VAL A 205 19.81 -1.16 -36.27
N ALA A 206 19.88 -2.43 -36.69
CA ALA A 206 20.79 -2.84 -37.76
C ALA A 206 20.07 -3.59 -38.89
N GLU A 207 20.16 -3.00 -40.08
CA GLU A 207 19.91 -3.60 -41.39
C GLU A 207 18.46 -3.66 -41.90
N ILE A 208 18.09 -2.54 -42.53
CA ILE A 208 17.34 -2.55 -43.78
C ILE A 208 18.15 -3.36 -44.81
N ASN A 209 17.96 -4.68 -44.90
CA ASN A 209 18.26 -5.45 -46.11
C ASN A 209 17.40 -6.73 -46.16
N ARG A 210 16.37 -6.68 -47.00
CA ARG A 210 15.54 -7.83 -47.37
C ARG A 210 16.39 -8.92 -48.01
N GLY A 211 16.44 -10.10 -47.39
CA GLY A 211 16.96 -11.30 -48.03
C GLY A 211 17.05 -12.51 -47.10
N THR A 212 15.95 -13.24 -46.97
CA THR A 212 15.94 -14.71 -46.72
C THR A 212 16.83 -15.23 -45.57
N SER A 213 16.41 -15.06 -44.31
CA SER A 213 16.92 -15.87 -43.18
C SER A 213 16.02 -15.95 -41.92
N ASP A 214 14.82 -15.34 -41.89
CA ASP A 214 14.08 -15.09 -40.64
C ASP A 214 13.59 -16.33 -39.84
N GLU A 215 13.35 -17.50 -40.45
CA GLU A 215 12.81 -18.66 -39.70
C GLU A 215 13.86 -19.39 -38.84
N PHE A 216 15.14 -19.38 -39.22
CA PHE A 216 16.20 -20.05 -38.46
C PHE A 216 16.60 -19.25 -37.20
N ASP A 217 16.56 -17.92 -37.29
CA ASP A 217 16.81 -17.04 -36.13
C ASP A 217 15.66 -17.10 -35.12
N GLU A 218 14.40 -17.29 -35.56
CA GLU A 218 13.26 -17.40 -34.64
C GLU A 218 13.28 -18.66 -33.77
N ILE A 219 13.69 -19.80 -34.34
CA ILE A 219 13.79 -21.07 -33.59
C ILE A 219 14.94 -21.00 -32.58
N GLU A 220 16.11 -20.49 -32.97
CA GLU A 220 17.24 -20.31 -32.05
C GLU A 220 16.92 -19.33 -30.90
N LEU A 221 16.10 -18.31 -31.16
CA LEU A 221 15.65 -17.37 -30.13
C LEU A 221 14.63 -17.99 -29.17
N LEU A 222 13.75 -18.87 -29.66
CA LEU A 222 12.82 -19.64 -28.83
C LEU A 222 13.60 -20.60 -27.92
N ASP A 223 14.54 -21.36 -28.49
CA ASP A 223 15.38 -22.30 -27.73
C ASP A 223 16.18 -21.56 -26.65
N LEU A 224 16.75 -20.38 -26.97
CA LEU A 224 17.48 -19.57 -25.99
C LEU A 224 16.57 -18.99 -24.91
N ALA A 225 15.34 -18.60 -25.25
CA ALA A 225 14.35 -18.11 -24.29
C ALA A 225 13.93 -19.23 -23.31
N GLU A 226 13.74 -20.44 -23.82
CA GLU A 226 13.44 -21.63 -23.02
C GLU A 226 14.62 -21.99 -22.09
N GLU A 227 15.85 -22.08 -22.62
CA GLU A 227 17.08 -22.32 -21.84
C GLU A 227 17.27 -21.30 -20.70
N LEU A 228 16.93 -20.03 -20.96
CA LEU A 228 17.01 -18.95 -19.97
C LEU A 228 15.95 -19.11 -18.88
N LEU A 229 14.71 -19.42 -19.24
CA LEU A 229 13.62 -19.62 -18.30
C LEU A 229 13.84 -20.85 -17.42
N GLU A 230 14.36 -21.95 -17.97
CA GLU A 230 14.72 -23.14 -17.20
C GLU A 230 15.79 -22.84 -16.14
N LYS A 231 16.83 -22.08 -16.49
CA LYS A 231 17.88 -21.68 -15.55
C LYS A 231 17.36 -20.75 -14.46
N LEU A 232 16.46 -19.84 -14.81
CA LEU A 232 15.83 -18.96 -13.85
C LEU A 232 14.93 -19.74 -12.88
N ALA A 233 14.15 -20.69 -13.39
CA ALA A 233 13.34 -21.60 -12.58
C ALA A 233 14.20 -22.47 -11.63
N ALA A 234 15.42 -22.86 -12.05
CA ALA A 234 16.35 -23.63 -11.22
C ALA A 234 17.00 -22.80 -10.08
N ILE A 235 17.08 -21.48 -10.21
CA ILE A 235 17.63 -20.57 -9.18
C ILE A 235 16.60 -20.25 -8.10
N TRP A 236 15.30 -20.36 -8.42
CA TRP A 236 14.20 -20.03 -7.52
C TRP A 236 13.52 -21.24 -6.86
N LYS A 237 14.09 -22.44 -7.02
CA LYS A 237 13.67 -23.67 -6.33
C LYS A 237 14.43 -23.85 -5.01
#